data_AF-A0A673MMY9-F1
#
_entry.id   AF-A0A673MMY9-F1
#
_cell.length_a   1.000
_cell.length_b   1.000
_cell.length_c   1.000
_cell.angle_alpha   90.00
_cell.angle_beta   90.00
_cell.angle_gamma   90.00
#
_symmetry.space_group_name_H-M   'P 1'
#
loop_
_entity.id
_entity.type
_entity.pdbx_description
1 polymer ?
#
loop_
_entity_poly.entity_id
_entity_poly.type
_entity_poly.pdbx_seq_one_letter_code
_entity_poly.pdbx_strand_id
1 'polypeptide(L)'
;CKYSSTMFLRFLKESSSAHQGLCLCVCVSVCVSVSLCVCVCVSQTEGVRVSVELLSESAQSPVLFVVRQKQAVLSFQVPLILRVCLRRYQRKYQYTQLGRTLCQPPTKAVAETQFFYVDVSTLSSAGIHYQLRVSRVDSFTLQTDKKFSFNATPSQPQFFKYVFPEGVDTVIVKVNSQKNFPCSVMSIQDIQCPVYDLDNNVAFIGMYQTMTTTAAITVQRKDFPSNSFYVVVVVKTEDEACGGPLRFYPLLPDELLDAGNRSKTLDVIVSPAINSEVYVMGMLFCLGIFLSFYLLTFLVACVENKRYDTAPVSPYEYGSFGEFVKVFIRIDFCIGCVLICLHDDLNLKPADQRCIFCVLERSLESVGRSRHESLSSVEEDDYDTLADIDSDKNIVRTKKFLCVSDLARKDNRILSKKYQIYFWNIATIGVFYALPVIQLVITYQTVVNVTGNQDICYYNFLCAHPLGALSSFNNILSNLGYVLLGLLFLLIILQRDILHKRALERNESTAMVRSREHRICLTH
;
A
#
# COMPACT_ATOMS: atom_id res chain seq x y z
N CYS A 1 59.11 27.24 -6.85
CA CYS A 1 58.04 26.62 -6.05
C CYS A 1 58.64 25.83 -4.88
N LYS A 2 58.82 26.45 -3.71
CA LYS A 2 59.18 25.78 -2.45
C LYS A 2 58.04 26.05 -1.47
N TYR A 3 57.02 25.20 -1.45
CA TYR A 3 56.07 25.13 -0.35
C TYR A 3 56.03 23.68 0.11
N SER A 4 56.48 23.46 1.35
CA SER A 4 56.50 22.16 2.01
C SER A 4 55.06 21.83 2.44
N SER A 5 54.45 20.80 1.85
CA SER A 5 53.21 20.23 2.38
C SER A 5 53.54 19.39 3.60
N THR A 6 53.14 19.84 4.79
CA THR A 6 53.36 19.09 6.04
C THR A 6 52.15 18.19 6.28
N MET A 7 52.29 16.89 6.04
CA MET A 7 51.29 15.87 6.36
C MET A 7 51.58 15.28 7.75
N PHE A 8 50.70 15.49 8.72
CA PHE A 8 50.78 14.80 10.01
C PHE A 8 49.81 13.60 10.00
N LEU A 9 50.38 12.39 9.88
CA LEU A 9 49.66 11.13 10.07
C LEU A 9 49.62 10.80 11.57
N ARG A 10 48.42 10.79 12.16
CA ARG A 10 48.23 10.35 13.55
C ARG A 10 47.32 9.13 13.57
N PHE A 11 47.88 7.94 13.81
CA PHE A 11 47.09 6.76 14.14
C PHE A 11 46.58 6.90 15.58
N LEU A 12 45.30 7.27 15.74
CA LEU A 12 44.66 7.28 17.05
C LEU A 12 44.23 5.85 17.39
N LYS A 13 45.00 5.20 18.27
CA LYS A 13 44.57 3.99 18.99
C LYS A 13 43.98 4.48 20.33
N GLU A 14 42.71 4.87 20.34
CA GLU A 14 42.03 5.19 21.59
C GLU A 14 41.81 3.89 22.39
N SER A 15 42.39 3.88 23.59
CA SER A 15 42.26 2.79 24.55
C SER A 15 40.86 2.79 25.14
N SER A 16 40.19 1.64 25.07
CA SER A 16 38.82 1.32 25.52
C SER A 16 37.70 1.58 24.50
N SER A 17 37.22 0.48 23.91
CA SER A 17 36.11 0.32 22.94
C SER A 17 36.40 0.61 21.45
N ALA A 18 36.75 -0.48 20.75
CA ALA A 18 36.38 -0.89 19.38
C ALA A 18 36.37 0.05 18.14
N HIS A 19 36.68 1.35 18.20
CA HIS A 19 36.69 2.19 16.98
C HIS A 19 38.11 2.38 16.42
N GLN A 20 38.51 1.53 15.47
CA GLN A 20 39.73 1.72 14.67
C GLN A 20 39.44 2.61 13.46
N GLY A 21 39.99 3.83 13.41
CA GLY A 21 39.89 4.76 12.28
C GLY A 21 41.21 5.45 11.96
N LEU A 22 41.42 5.81 10.69
CA LEU A 22 42.55 6.63 10.24
C LEU A 22 42.12 8.10 10.20
N CYS A 23 42.85 8.96 10.89
CA CYS A 23 42.60 10.39 10.91
C CYS A 23 43.83 11.14 10.38
N LEU A 24 43.64 11.90 9.31
CA LEU A 24 44.68 12.69 8.66
C LEU A 24 44.30 14.17 8.73
N CYS A 25 45.15 14.96 9.38
CA CYS A 25 45.08 16.41 9.29
C CYS A 25 46.12 16.85 8.26
N VAL A 26 45.67 17.47 7.16
CA VAL A 26 46.55 17.85 6.05
C VAL A 26 46.38 19.35 5.79
N CYS A 27 47.51 20.04 5.64
CA CYS A 27 47.57 21.39 5.13
C CYS A 27 48.05 21.32 3.67
N VAL A 28 47.20 21.73 2.72
CA VAL A 28 47.56 21.78 1.31
C VAL A 28 47.81 23.23 0.91
N SER A 29 48.98 23.48 0.33
CA SER A 29 49.41 24.78 -0.20
C SER A 29 49.21 24.82 -1.74
N VAL A 30 49.27 26.03 -2.30
CA VAL A 30 48.94 26.40 -3.70
C VAL A 30 49.36 25.38 -4.76
N CYS A 31 48.38 24.95 -5.59
CA CYS A 31 48.57 24.09 -6.77
C CYS A 31 49.24 22.73 -6.47
N VAL A 32 48.76 22.00 -5.47
CA VAL A 32 49.26 20.65 -5.12
C VAL A 32 48.14 19.62 -5.16
N SER A 33 48.40 18.48 -5.81
CA SER A 33 47.58 17.27 -5.73
C SER A 33 48.22 16.27 -4.78
N VAL A 34 47.48 15.82 -3.76
CA VAL A 34 47.93 14.79 -2.82
C VAL A 34 47.14 13.51 -3.06
N SER A 35 47.82 12.39 -3.29
CA SER A 35 47.18 11.07 -3.42
C SER A 35 47.50 10.21 -2.20
N LEU A 36 46.47 9.75 -1.50
CA LEU A 36 46.56 8.87 -0.33
C LEU A 36 46.05 7.48 -0.71
N CYS A 37 46.90 6.47 -0.59
CA CYS A 37 46.50 5.06 -0.71
C CYS A 37 46.11 4.53 0.67
N VAL A 38 44.88 4.03 0.80
CA VAL A 38 44.38 3.42 2.04
C VAL A 38 44.04 1.96 1.77
N CYS A 39 44.57 1.06 2.61
CA CYS A 39 44.21 -0.36 2.57
C CYS A 39 43.23 -0.68 3.71
N VAL A 40 42.19 -1.46 3.40
CA VAL A 40 41.27 -1.98 4.42
C VAL A 40 41.16 -3.49 4.27
N CYS A 41 41.42 -4.22 5.36
CA CYS A 41 41.21 -5.65 5.44
C CYS A 41 39.72 -5.95 5.64
N VAL A 42 39.13 -6.68 4.70
CA VAL A 42 37.68 -6.99 4.64
C VAL A 42 37.31 -8.17 5.57
N SER A 43 38.23 -8.69 6.39
CA SER A 43 37.97 -9.88 7.22
C SER A 43 36.87 -9.69 8.29
N GLN A 44 36.43 -8.44 8.55
CA GLN A 44 35.34 -8.10 9.48
C GLN A 44 34.54 -6.85 9.07
N THR A 45 34.76 -6.25 7.89
CA THR A 45 34.24 -4.90 7.58
C THR A 45 33.32 -4.90 6.37
N GLU A 46 32.03 -4.63 6.61
CA GLU A 46 31.02 -4.55 5.55
C GLU A 46 30.76 -3.11 5.07
N GLY A 47 31.37 -2.08 5.68
CA GLY A 47 31.25 -0.70 5.20
C GLY A 47 32.42 0.21 5.61
N VAL A 48 32.85 1.09 4.70
CA VAL A 48 33.88 2.11 4.93
C VAL A 48 33.27 3.49 4.70
N ARG A 49 33.50 4.44 5.60
CA ARG A 49 33.02 5.82 5.49
C ARG A 49 34.18 6.79 5.44
N VAL A 50 34.12 7.70 4.48
CA VAL A 50 35.07 8.81 4.30
C VAL A 50 34.38 10.08 4.72
N SER A 51 34.91 10.75 5.73
CA SER A 51 34.42 12.02 6.26
C SER A 51 35.48 13.10 6.13
N VAL A 52 35.07 14.29 5.71
CA VAL A 52 35.93 15.47 5.56
C VAL A 52 35.32 16.62 6.32
N GLU A 53 36.16 17.31 7.09
CA GLU A 53 35.80 18.53 7.80
C GLU A 53 36.78 19.64 7.43
N LEU A 54 36.25 20.77 6.97
CA LEU A 54 37.04 21.96 6.67
C LEU A 54 37.22 22.79 7.95
N LEU A 55 38.48 23.00 8.36
CA LEU A 55 38.82 23.73 9.58
C LEU A 55 39.06 25.23 9.32
N SER A 56 39.32 25.61 8.07
CA SER A 56 39.53 27.00 7.67
C SER A 56 38.20 27.70 7.38
N GLU A 57 37.98 28.88 7.96
CA GLU A 57 36.86 29.75 7.60
C GLU A 57 37.05 30.32 6.18
N SER A 58 36.10 30.02 5.30
CA SER A 58 35.99 30.56 3.94
C SER A 58 37.17 30.26 3.00
N ALA A 59 37.19 29.07 2.43
CA ALA A 59 37.98 28.83 1.23
C ALA A 59 37.25 29.47 0.03
N GLN A 60 37.78 30.59 -0.50
CA GLN A 60 37.29 31.19 -1.76
C GLN A 60 37.35 30.21 -2.95
N SER A 61 38.18 29.17 -2.85
CA SER A 61 38.29 28.08 -3.82
C SER A 61 37.98 26.74 -3.15
N PRO A 62 37.09 25.91 -3.71
CA PRO A 62 36.75 24.61 -3.13
C PRO A 62 37.94 23.63 -3.17
N VAL A 63 37.97 22.70 -2.22
CA VAL A 63 38.86 21.54 -2.24
C VAL A 63 38.09 20.37 -2.83
N LEU A 64 38.62 19.78 -3.90
CA LEU A 64 38.05 18.62 -4.58
C LEU A 64 38.67 17.34 -4.02
N PHE A 65 37.81 16.43 -3.57
CA PHE A 65 38.16 15.08 -3.14
C PHE A 65 37.65 14.08 -4.17
N VAL A 66 38.51 13.18 -4.62
CA VAL A 66 38.18 12.09 -5.53
C VAL A 66 38.59 10.77 -4.87
N VAL A 67 37.61 9.94 -4.55
CA VAL A 67 37.82 8.60 -4.02
C VAL A 67 37.68 7.59 -5.15
N ARG A 68 38.78 6.94 -5.53
CA ARG A 68 38.82 5.90 -6.54
C ARG A 68 38.77 4.53 -5.90
N GLN A 69 37.78 3.73 -6.30
CA GLN A 69 37.63 2.32 -5.95
C GLN A 69 37.78 1.46 -7.22
N LYS A 70 37.83 0.13 -7.05
CA LYS A 70 37.98 -0.83 -8.17
C LYS A 70 36.88 -0.71 -9.24
N GLN A 71 35.63 -0.41 -8.86
CA GLN A 71 34.47 -0.38 -9.76
C GLN A 71 33.67 0.94 -9.71
N ALA A 72 34.09 1.91 -8.90
CA ALA A 72 33.38 3.17 -8.75
C ALA A 72 34.35 4.31 -8.44
N VAL A 73 33.96 5.51 -8.82
CA VAL A 73 34.64 6.75 -8.47
C VAL A 73 33.63 7.68 -7.84
N LEU A 74 33.94 8.16 -6.65
CA LEU A 74 33.14 9.13 -5.93
C LEU A 74 33.92 10.44 -5.88
N SER A 75 33.30 11.55 -6.28
CA SER A 75 33.93 12.87 -6.22
C SER A 75 33.01 13.88 -5.55
N PHE A 76 33.55 14.68 -4.65
CA PHE A 76 32.82 15.76 -3.99
C PHE A 76 33.76 16.92 -3.66
N GLN A 77 33.19 18.11 -3.61
CA GLN A 77 33.90 19.32 -3.21
C GLN A 77 33.53 19.75 -1.79
N VAL A 78 34.50 20.32 -1.07
CA VAL A 78 34.31 20.93 0.25
C VAL A 78 34.77 22.40 0.19
N PRO A 79 33.92 23.37 0.60
CA PRO A 79 32.57 23.19 1.11
C PRO A 79 31.59 22.68 0.03
N LEU A 80 30.67 21.81 0.45
CA LEU A 80 29.61 21.30 -0.41
C LEU A 80 28.52 22.37 -0.53
N ILE A 81 28.15 22.71 -1.77
CA ILE A 81 27.09 23.67 -2.05
C ILE A 81 25.90 22.91 -2.63
N LEU A 82 24.83 22.76 -1.84
CA LEU A 82 23.58 22.17 -2.31
C LEU A 82 22.67 23.27 -2.84
N ARG A 83 22.20 23.10 -4.09
CA ARG A 83 21.33 24.06 -4.76
C ARG A 83 19.90 23.55 -4.76
N VAL A 84 18.97 24.35 -4.26
CA VAL A 84 17.53 24.06 -4.34
C VAL A 84 16.91 25.02 -5.34
N CYS A 85 16.34 24.48 -6.42
CA CYS A 85 15.67 25.25 -7.46
C CYS A 85 14.16 25.25 -7.21
N LEU A 86 13.63 26.37 -6.72
CA LEU A 86 12.19 26.59 -6.55
C LEU A 86 11.70 27.47 -7.69
N ARG A 87 11.05 26.89 -8.72
CA ARG A 87 10.41 27.51 -9.93
C ARG A 87 11.03 28.79 -10.54
N ARG A 88 11.27 29.85 -9.77
CA ARG A 88 11.83 31.15 -10.14
C ARG A 88 13.10 31.59 -9.36
N TYR A 89 13.55 30.84 -8.34
CA TYR A 89 14.71 31.18 -7.48
C TYR A 89 15.62 29.97 -7.19
N GLN A 90 16.92 30.23 -6.99
CA GLN A 90 17.91 29.23 -6.58
C GLN A 90 18.45 29.58 -5.20
N ARG A 91 18.32 28.66 -4.23
CA ARG A 91 18.96 28.78 -2.91
C ARG A 91 20.20 27.93 -2.86
N LYS A 92 21.26 28.43 -2.21
CA LYS A 92 22.55 27.74 -2.08
C LYS A 92 22.83 27.55 -0.59
N TYR A 93 22.92 26.28 -0.17
CA TYR A 93 23.28 25.90 1.19
C TYR A 93 24.72 25.41 1.22
N GLN A 94 25.53 25.96 2.12
CA GLN A 94 26.93 25.60 2.27
C GLN A 94 27.13 24.65 3.44
N TYR A 95 27.87 23.56 3.22
CA TYR A 95 28.26 22.60 4.25
C TYR A 95 29.78 22.43 4.27
N THR A 96 30.39 22.63 5.44
CA THR A 96 31.82 22.47 5.68
C THR A 96 32.21 21.06 6.11
N GLN A 97 31.25 20.28 6.59
CA GLN A 97 31.42 18.88 6.98
C GLN A 97 30.63 17.98 6.02
N LEU A 98 31.32 16.97 5.48
CA LEU A 98 30.77 16.04 4.50
C LEU A 98 31.20 14.61 4.82
N GLY A 99 30.31 13.65 4.58
CA GLY A 99 30.57 12.24 4.86
C GLY A 99 29.89 11.35 3.83
N ARG A 100 30.63 10.39 3.29
CA ARG A 100 30.14 9.45 2.28
C ARG A 100 30.53 8.03 2.64
N THR A 101 29.56 7.13 2.60
CA THR A 101 29.82 5.70 2.74
C THR A 101 30.18 5.14 1.37
N LEU A 102 31.26 4.38 1.31
CA LEU A 102 31.74 3.75 0.10
C LEU A 102 30.90 2.52 -0.23
N CYS A 103 30.49 2.38 -1.49
CA CYS A 103 29.80 1.19 -1.93
C CYS A 103 30.78 0.01 -1.96
N GLN A 104 30.30 -1.19 -1.63
CA GLN A 104 31.09 -2.41 -1.71
C GLN A 104 30.66 -3.19 -2.94
N PRO A 105 31.56 -3.47 -3.90
CA PRO A 105 31.23 -4.37 -4.99
C PRO A 105 30.99 -5.78 -4.44
N PRO A 106 30.05 -6.55 -5.01
CA PRO A 106 29.76 -7.91 -4.56
C PRO A 106 30.99 -8.80 -4.77
N THR A 107 31.73 -9.08 -3.71
CA THR A 107 32.93 -9.93 -3.75
C THR A 107 32.55 -11.41 -3.63
N LYS A 108 33.08 -12.24 -4.54
CA LYS A 108 32.93 -13.71 -4.51
C LYS A 108 33.91 -14.39 -3.54
N ALA A 109 34.89 -13.67 -2.99
CA ALA A 109 35.95 -14.21 -2.14
C ALA A 109 35.92 -13.61 -0.73
N VAL A 110 36.11 -14.47 0.28
CA VAL A 110 35.91 -14.21 1.72
C VAL A 110 36.98 -13.29 2.34
N ALA A 111 38.09 -13.01 1.65
CA ALA A 111 39.19 -12.22 2.19
C ALA A 111 40.01 -11.49 1.10
N GLU A 112 39.37 -10.64 0.30
CA GLU A 112 40.12 -9.69 -0.55
C GLU A 112 40.47 -8.42 0.23
N THR A 113 41.74 -8.01 0.20
CA THR A 113 42.14 -6.67 0.63
C THR A 113 41.72 -5.67 -0.44
N GLN A 114 40.90 -4.68 -0.06
CA GLN A 114 40.50 -3.62 -0.97
C GLN A 114 41.38 -2.39 -0.76
N PHE A 115 41.89 -1.86 -1.86
CA PHE A 115 42.62 -0.60 -1.91
C PHE A 115 41.72 0.48 -2.49
N PHE A 116 41.72 1.65 -1.86
CA PHE A 116 41.13 2.84 -2.44
C PHE A 116 42.11 4.00 -2.34
N TYR A 117 42.02 4.89 -3.32
CA TYR A 117 42.87 6.07 -3.43
C TYR A 117 42.01 7.31 -3.19
N VAL A 118 42.49 8.19 -2.33
CA VAL A 118 41.87 9.50 -2.09
C VAL A 118 42.79 10.56 -2.66
N ASP A 119 42.38 11.17 -3.77
CA ASP A 119 43.08 12.29 -4.38
C ASP A 119 42.44 13.60 -3.90
N VAL A 120 43.28 14.50 -3.39
CA VAL A 120 42.86 15.82 -2.92
C VAL A 120 43.54 16.87 -3.77
N SER A 121 42.76 17.83 -4.28
CA SER A 121 43.25 18.93 -5.10
C SER A 121 42.55 20.24 -4.74
N THR A 122 43.28 21.34 -4.81
CA THR A 122 42.74 22.69 -4.60
C THR A 122 43.45 23.69 -5.49
N LEU A 123 42.70 24.70 -5.95
CA LEU A 123 43.24 25.85 -6.69
C LEU A 123 43.43 27.08 -5.79
N SER A 124 43.26 26.95 -4.47
CA SER A 124 43.42 28.05 -3.53
C SER A 124 44.85 28.57 -3.49
N SER A 125 45.00 29.90 -3.52
CA SER A 125 46.26 30.60 -3.30
C SER A 125 46.66 30.72 -1.82
N ALA A 126 45.71 30.48 -0.90
CA ALA A 126 45.95 30.38 0.54
C ALA A 126 45.99 28.90 0.97
N GLY A 127 46.80 28.60 2.00
CA GLY A 127 46.85 27.26 2.58
C GLY A 127 45.52 26.88 3.24
N ILE A 128 44.98 25.70 2.90
CA ILE A 128 43.71 25.21 3.45
C ILE A 128 43.99 24.06 4.42
N HIS A 129 43.39 24.16 5.61
CA HIS A 129 43.42 23.11 6.62
C HIS A 129 42.12 22.30 6.60
N TYR A 130 42.26 21.00 6.37
CA TYR A 130 41.15 20.05 6.43
C TYR A 130 41.53 18.80 7.23
N GLN A 131 40.51 18.16 7.78
CA GLN A 131 40.59 16.88 8.46
C GLN A 131 39.89 15.81 7.64
N LEU A 132 40.64 14.83 7.15
CA LEU A 132 40.14 13.65 6.47
C LEU A 132 40.12 12.48 7.46
N ARG A 133 38.94 11.92 7.70
CA ARG A 133 38.75 10.74 8.55
C ARG A 133 38.21 9.59 7.71
N VAL A 134 38.88 8.45 7.78
CA VAL A 134 38.44 7.20 7.18
C VAL A 134 38.16 6.22 8.30
N SER A 135 36.88 5.89 8.49
CA SER A 135 36.43 5.03 9.58
C SER A 135 35.60 3.86 9.05
N ARG A 136 35.55 2.80 9.85
CA ARG A 136 34.64 1.68 9.62
C ARG A 136 33.23 2.09 10.05
N VAL A 137 32.22 1.61 9.33
CA VAL A 137 30.81 1.79 9.74
C VAL A 137 30.43 0.61 10.62
N ASP A 138 30.09 0.89 11.88
CA ASP A 138 29.66 -0.14 12.81
C ASP A 138 28.29 -0.69 12.39
N SER A 139 28.13 -2.01 12.44
CA SER A 139 26.88 -2.69 12.06
C SER A 139 26.32 -2.26 10.70
N PHE A 140 27.17 -2.23 9.66
CA PHE A 140 26.74 -1.86 8.31
C PHE A 140 25.63 -2.77 7.74
N THR A 141 25.63 -4.06 8.12
CA THR A 141 24.51 -4.96 7.85
C THR A 141 23.48 -4.93 8.96
N LEU A 142 22.24 -4.60 8.60
CA LEU A 142 21.08 -4.56 9.48
C LEU A 142 20.68 -5.98 9.89
N GLN A 143 20.34 -6.14 11.16
CA GLN A 143 19.84 -7.40 11.73
C GLN A 143 18.31 -7.38 11.80
N THR A 144 17.69 -8.53 11.55
CA THR A 144 16.23 -8.71 11.67
C THR A 144 15.76 -8.50 13.11
N ASP A 145 14.64 -7.79 13.29
CA ASP A 145 14.00 -7.45 14.57
C ASP A 145 14.89 -6.69 15.56
N LYS A 146 15.99 -6.12 15.08
CA LYS A 146 16.88 -5.29 15.89
C LYS A 146 16.79 -3.84 15.46
N LYS A 147 16.50 -2.99 16.43
CA LYS A 147 16.52 -1.54 16.25
C LYS A 147 17.95 -1.04 16.09
N PHE A 148 18.21 -0.30 15.02
CA PHE A 148 19.50 0.36 14.76
C PHE A 148 19.31 1.87 14.59
N SER A 149 20.03 2.66 15.38
CA SER A 149 19.90 4.11 15.45
C SER A 149 21.12 4.81 14.85
N PHE A 150 20.90 5.81 14.00
CA PHE A 150 21.96 6.63 13.42
C PHE A 150 21.50 8.07 13.19
N ASN A 151 22.45 8.96 12.93
CA ASN A 151 22.18 10.36 12.60
C ASN A 151 22.54 10.64 11.14
N ALA A 152 21.66 11.34 10.43
CA ALA A 152 21.91 11.74 9.04
C ALA A 152 21.73 13.26 8.89
N THR A 153 22.47 13.84 7.95
CA THR A 153 22.34 15.24 7.53
C THR A 153 22.35 15.31 5.99
N PRO A 154 21.94 16.45 5.38
CA PRO A 154 22.00 16.60 3.92
C PRO A 154 23.40 16.41 3.32
N SER A 155 24.47 16.75 4.06
CA SER A 155 25.86 16.56 3.63
C SER A 155 26.47 15.23 4.07
N GLN A 156 25.79 14.49 4.94
CA GLN A 156 26.21 13.21 5.49
C GLN A 156 25.11 12.15 5.38
N PRO A 157 24.68 11.77 4.16
CA PRO A 157 23.72 10.69 3.97
C PRO A 157 24.29 9.36 4.46
N GLN A 158 23.40 8.43 4.82
CA GLN A 158 23.78 7.10 5.30
C GLN A 158 22.98 6.02 4.57
N PHE A 159 23.62 4.89 4.34
CA PHE A 159 22.97 3.70 3.84
C PHE A 159 23.55 2.44 4.49
N PHE A 160 22.73 1.41 4.60
CA PHE A 160 23.04 0.15 5.27
C PHE A 160 22.60 -1.02 4.40
N LYS A 161 23.27 -2.15 4.53
CA LYS A 161 22.93 -3.38 3.81
C LYS A 161 21.94 -4.21 4.61
N TYR A 162 21.02 -4.89 3.95
CA TYR A 162 20.24 -5.96 4.56
C TYR A 162 20.33 -7.22 3.69
N VAL A 163 20.42 -8.38 4.34
CA VAL A 163 20.46 -9.70 3.68
C VAL A 163 19.27 -10.50 4.17
N PHE A 164 18.49 -11.06 3.26
CA PHE A 164 17.33 -11.86 3.63
C PHE A 164 17.77 -13.16 4.35
N PRO A 165 17.28 -13.45 5.57
CA PRO A 165 17.57 -14.70 6.27
C PRO A 165 16.88 -15.89 5.61
N GLU A 166 17.37 -17.12 5.75
CA GLU A 166 16.75 -18.30 5.12
C GLU A 166 15.27 -18.47 5.51
N GLY A 167 14.41 -18.77 4.53
CA GLY A 167 12.96 -18.97 4.74
C GLY A 167 12.10 -17.72 4.86
N VAL A 168 12.65 -16.51 4.70
CA VAL A 168 11.88 -15.25 4.76
C VAL A 168 11.77 -14.58 3.39
N ASP A 169 10.60 -14.63 2.75
CA ASP A 169 10.41 -14.07 1.40
C ASP A 169 10.06 -12.58 1.39
N THR A 170 9.55 -12.06 2.50
CA THR A 170 9.03 -10.70 2.60
C THR A 170 9.46 -10.05 3.91
N VAL A 171 9.93 -8.80 3.83
CA VAL A 171 10.34 -8.01 5.01
C VAL A 171 9.76 -6.61 4.93
N ILE A 172 9.51 -6.00 6.09
CA ILE A 172 9.07 -4.61 6.20
C ILE A 172 10.24 -3.83 6.78
N VAL A 173 10.73 -2.86 6.03
CA VAL A 173 11.75 -1.91 6.50
C VAL A 173 11.01 -0.70 7.04
N LYS A 174 11.07 -0.50 8.35
CA LYS A 174 10.45 0.63 9.04
C LYS A 174 11.52 1.59 9.54
N VAL A 175 11.34 2.86 9.21
CA VAL A 175 12.19 3.95 9.68
C VAL A 175 11.36 4.88 10.54
N ASN A 176 11.86 5.21 11.73
CA ASN A 176 11.18 6.06 12.69
C ASN A 176 12.10 7.20 13.13
N SER A 177 11.52 8.36 13.44
CA SER A 177 12.20 9.52 14.01
C SER A 177 11.29 10.21 15.02
N GLN A 178 11.90 10.65 16.12
CA GLN A 178 11.20 11.41 17.16
C GLN A 178 10.89 12.86 16.71
N LYS A 179 11.57 13.36 15.67
CA LYS A 179 11.41 14.73 15.16
C LYS A 179 10.64 14.73 13.84
N ASN A 180 9.65 15.61 13.73
CA ASN A 180 8.83 15.79 12.51
C ASN A 180 9.65 16.37 11.34
N PHE A 181 10.49 17.37 11.62
CA PHE A 181 11.41 17.98 10.65
C PHE A 181 12.86 17.87 11.16
N PRO A 182 13.88 17.76 10.29
CA PRO A 182 13.85 17.96 8.83
C PRO A 182 13.22 16.79 8.04
N CYS A 183 12.72 17.05 6.83
CA CYS A 183 12.21 16.05 5.89
C CYS A 183 13.34 15.10 5.47
N SER A 184 13.01 13.82 5.30
CA SER A 184 13.95 12.80 4.86
C SER A 184 13.32 11.91 3.80
N VAL A 185 14.14 11.31 2.96
CA VAL A 185 13.74 10.27 2.01
C VAL A 185 14.41 8.98 2.39
N MET A 186 13.61 7.92 2.47
CA MET A 186 14.05 6.55 2.55
C MET A 186 13.94 5.93 1.16
N SER A 187 14.98 5.21 0.73
CA SER A 187 15.01 4.51 -0.55
C SER A 187 15.59 3.10 -0.37
N ILE A 188 15.03 2.14 -1.08
CA ILE A 188 15.47 0.75 -1.10
C ILE A 188 16.01 0.45 -2.50
N GLN A 189 17.31 0.18 -2.57
CA GLN A 189 18.06 0.01 -3.80
C GLN A 189 18.71 -1.37 -3.85
N ASP A 190 18.92 -1.92 -5.04
CA ASP A 190 19.68 -3.18 -5.20
C ASP A 190 21.15 -2.99 -4.82
N ILE A 191 21.88 -4.09 -4.58
CA ILE A 191 23.32 -4.06 -4.30
C ILE A 191 24.10 -3.86 -5.60
N GLN A 192 24.02 -2.64 -6.12
CA GLN A 192 24.72 -2.20 -7.31
C GLN A 192 25.44 -0.86 -7.04
N CYS A 193 26.69 -0.77 -7.50
CA CYS A 193 27.44 0.49 -7.50
C CYS A 193 27.21 1.23 -8.83
N PRO A 194 27.04 2.57 -8.85
CA PRO A 194 27.03 3.49 -7.70
C PRO A 194 25.68 3.52 -6.95
N VAL A 195 25.74 3.78 -5.64
CA VAL A 195 24.54 3.97 -4.79
C VAL A 195 24.06 5.41 -4.92
N TYR A 196 22.75 5.61 -5.08
CA TYR A 196 22.13 6.92 -5.22
C TYR A 196 21.79 7.48 -3.83
N ASP A 197 22.73 8.20 -3.22
CA ASP A 197 22.69 8.72 -1.85
C ASP A 197 22.56 10.26 -1.77
N LEU A 198 22.22 10.93 -2.86
CA LEU A 198 22.06 12.38 -2.94
C LEU A 198 20.59 12.79 -3.02
N ASP A 199 20.30 13.98 -2.53
CA ASP A 199 18.94 14.55 -2.52
C ASP A 199 18.28 14.57 -3.92
N ASN A 200 19.08 14.84 -4.95
CA ASN A 200 18.63 14.97 -6.34
C ASN A 200 18.54 13.63 -7.07
N ASN A 201 19.09 12.54 -6.52
CA ASN A 201 19.26 11.29 -7.24
C ASN A 201 18.66 10.07 -6.52
N VAL A 202 18.41 10.15 -5.21
CA VAL A 202 17.87 9.08 -4.36
C VAL A 202 16.50 8.55 -4.83
N ALA A 203 15.76 9.36 -5.58
CA ALA A 203 14.45 9.03 -6.12
C ALA A 203 14.48 8.39 -7.52
N PHE A 204 15.67 8.21 -8.14
CA PHE A 204 15.76 7.67 -9.50
C PHE A 204 15.80 6.15 -9.57
N ILE A 205 16.24 5.46 -8.51
CA ILE A 205 16.40 4.01 -8.50
C ILE A 205 15.74 3.40 -7.28
N GLY A 206 15.09 2.26 -7.52
CA GLY A 206 14.47 1.47 -6.48
C GLY A 206 13.16 2.08 -5.99
N MET A 207 12.71 1.63 -4.83
CA MET A 207 11.49 2.14 -4.19
C MET A 207 11.87 3.25 -3.23
N TYR A 208 11.13 4.34 -3.19
CA TYR A 208 11.40 5.44 -2.27
C TYR A 208 10.13 6.01 -1.65
N GLN A 209 10.30 6.58 -0.45
CA GLN A 209 9.26 7.25 0.30
C GLN A 209 9.87 8.43 1.09
N THR A 210 9.23 9.59 1.00
CA THR A 210 9.46 10.73 1.90
C THR A 210 8.89 10.46 3.29
N MET A 211 9.53 11.03 4.29
CA MET A 211 9.23 10.78 5.70
C MET A 211 9.42 12.03 6.53
N THR A 212 8.40 12.36 7.30
CA THR A 212 8.52 13.25 8.45
C THR A 212 8.91 12.48 9.72
N THR A 213 8.04 11.62 10.26
CA THR A 213 8.30 10.86 11.49
C THR A 213 8.46 9.37 11.23
N THR A 214 7.67 8.79 10.34
CA THR A 214 7.66 7.35 10.07
C THR A 214 7.48 7.05 8.59
N ALA A 215 8.24 6.08 8.08
CA ALA A 215 8.09 5.50 6.75
C ALA A 215 8.27 3.99 6.83
N ALA A 216 7.61 3.28 5.94
CA ALA A 216 7.65 1.83 5.90
C ALA A 216 7.50 1.34 4.48
N ILE A 217 8.48 0.55 4.02
CA ILE A 217 8.49 -0.04 2.69
C ILE A 217 8.54 -1.55 2.85
N THR A 218 7.59 -2.23 2.22
CA THR A 218 7.54 -3.70 2.15
C THR A 218 8.36 -4.17 0.96
N VAL A 219 9.29 -5.10 1.20
CA VAL A 219 10.27 -5.58 0.23
C VAL A 219 10.09 -7.07 0.03
N GLN A 220 10.03 -7.53 -1.22
CA GLN A 220 9.97 -8.94 -1.56
C GLN A 220 11.34 -9.41 -2.04
N ARG A 221 11.78 -10.58 -1.55
CA ARG A 221 13.05 -11.19 -1.94
C ARG A 221 13.17 -11.37 -3.46
N LYS A 222 12.06 -11.72 -4.12
CA LYS A 222 11.99 -11.96 -5.56
C LYS A 222 12.37 -10.74 -6.42
N ASP A 223 12.26 -9.54 -5.88
CA ASP A 223 12.54 -8.29 -6.59
C ASP A 223 14.06 -7.97 -6.60
N PHE A 224 14.85 -8.69 -5.79
CA PHE A 224 16.29 -8.45 -5.61
C PHE A 224 17.11 -9.72 -5.92
N PRO A 225 17.86 -9.76 -7.04
CA PRO A 225 18.57 -10.96 -7.48
C PRO A 225 19.69 -11.40 -6.52
N SER A 226 20.22 -10.44 -5.75
CA SER A 226 21.31 -10.67 -4.80
C SER A 226 20.83 -11.15 -3.42
N ASN A 227 19.53 -11.42 -3.24
CA ASN A 227 18.90 -11.71 -1.93
C ASN A 227 19.29 -10.70 -0.84
N SER A 228 19.52 -9.46 -1.25
CA SER A 228 20.02 -8.40 -0.38
C SER A 228 19.81 -7.04 -1.05
N PHE A 229 19.72 -5.98 -0.25
CA PHE A 229 19.44 -4.62 -0.71
C PHE A 229 20.08 -3.58 0.20
N TYR A 230 20.18 -2.34 -0.29
CA TYR A 230 20.57 -1.18 0.49
C TYR A 230 19.36 -0.38 0.96
N VAL A 231 19.35 -0.03 2.25
CA VAL A 231 18.44 0.95 2.84
C VAL A 231 19.17 2.28 2.88
N VAL A 232 18.82 3.19 1.99
CA VAL A 232 19.41 4.52 1.85
C VAL A 232 18.51 5.54 2.54
N VAL A 233 19.07 6.39 3.39
CA VAL A 233 18.32 7.48 4.02
C VAL A 233 19.04 8.81 3.81
N VAL A 234 18.34 9.76 3.19
CA VAL A 234 18.84 11.09 2.84
C VAL A 234 17.98 12.14 3.51
N VAL A 235 18.60 13.07 4.24
CA VAL A 235 17.89 14.22 4.82
C VAL A 235 17.84 15.33 3.78
N LYS A 236 16.66 15.91 3.55
CA LYS A 236 16.45 16.98 2.58
C LYS A 236 16.84 18.34 3.15
N THR A 237 17.37 19.20 2.28
CA THR A 237 17.73 20.59 2.63
C THR A 237 16.52 21.44 2.95
N GLU A 238 15.37 21.14 2.34
CA GLU A 238 14.09 21.80 2.58
C GLU A 238 12.99 20.78 2.89
N ASP A 239 11.90 21.27 3.50
CA ASP A 239 10.82 20.44 4.03
C ASP A 239 9.61 20.32 3.07
N GLU A 240 9.66 20.95 1.89
CA GLU A 240 8.55 21.00 0.91
C GLU A 240 8.08 19.61 0.48
N ALA A 241 9.01 18.68 0.24
CA ALA A 241 8.68 17.31 -0.17
C ALA A 241 7.81 16.57 0.87
N CYS A 242 7.88 16.98 2.14
CA CYS A 242 7.09 16.42 3.23
C CYS A 242 5.88 17.31 3.60
N GLY A 243 5.50 18.29 2.77
CA GLY A 243 4.42 19.23 3.07
C GLY A 243 4.77 20.29 4.12
N GLY A 244 6.06 20.51 4.37
CA GLY A 244 6.53 21.56 5.28
C GLY A 244 6.24 22.97 4.75
N PRO A 245 6.20 23.98 5.62
CA PRO A 245 5.90 25.35 5.22
C PRO A 245 6.99 25.87 4.28
N LEU A 246 6.59 26.29 3.08
CA LEU A 246 7.43 27.12 2.21
C LEU A 246 7.66 28.44 2.94
N ARG A 247 8.86 28.64 3.47
CA ARG A 247 9.20 29.93 4.08
C ARG A 247 9.26 30.99 2.97
N PHE A 248 8.23 31.83 2.92
CA PHE A 248 8.19 33.05 2.11
C PHE A 248 9.27 33.99 2.64
N TYR A 249 10.35 34.15 1.87
CA TYR A 249 11.46 35.02 2.23
C TYR A 249 11.58 36.18 1.23
N PRO A 250 12.04 37.36 1.69
CA PRO A 250 12.18 38.53 0.85
C PRO A 250 13.12 38.24 -0.33
N LEU A 251 12.79 38.91 -1.44
CA LEU A 251 13.35 38.76 -2.79
C LEU A 251 14.81 39.24 -2.89
N LEU A 252 15.74 38.69 -2.10
CA LEU A 252 17.19 38.96 -2.27
C LEU A 252 17.86 37.86 -3.12
N PRO A 253 18.70 38.23 -4.11
CA PRO A 253 19.35 37.27 -5.00
C PRO A 253 20.51 36.54 -4.29
N ASP A 254 20.65 35.25 -4.59
CA ASP A 254 21.91 34.47 -4.59
C ASP A 254 22.83 34.51 -3.34
N GLU A 255 22.32 34.80 -2.15
CA GLU A 255 23.13 34.65 -0.92
C GLU A 255 23.33 33.18 -0.53
N LEU A 256 24.57 32.87 -0.11
CA LEU A 256 24.92 31.61 0.54
C LEU A 256 24.29 31.59 1.94
N LEU A 257 23.27 30.76 2.11
CA LEU A 257 22.57 30.60 3.38
C LEU A 257 23.27 29.53 4.21
N ASP A 258 23.48 29.82 5.49
CA ASP A 258 23.84 28.78 6.45
C ASP A 258 22.63 27.84 6.58
N ALA A 259 22.87 26.56 6.33
CA ALA A 259 21.85 25.52 6.40
C ALA A 259 21.33 25.30 7.83
N GLY A 260 22.05 25.81 8.84
CA GLY A 260 21.81 25.50 10.24
C GLY A 260 22.04 24.01 10.54
N ASN A 261 21.75 23.61 11.78
CA ASN A 261 21.92 22.23 12.21
C ASN A 261 20.73 21.34 11.78
N ARG A 262 20.65 21.03 10.49
CA ARG A 262 19.68 20.06 9.93
C ARG A 262 20.19 18.64 10.08
N SER A 263 20.04 18.10 11.29
CA SER A 263 20.35 16.71 11.62
C SER A 263 19.11 15.96 12.08
N LYS A 264 19.02 14.70 11.67
CA LYS A 264 17.89 13.82 12.02
C LYS A 264 18.39 12.48 12.51
N THR A 265 18.03 12.18 13.75
CA THR A 265 18.21 10.87 14.36
C THR A 265 17.10 9.93 13.91
N LEU A 266 17.50 8.80 13.34
CA LEU A 266 16.64 7.84 12.66
C LEU A 266 16.88 6.45 13.25
N ASP A 267 15.79 5.72 13.41
CA ASP A 267 15.77 4.35 13.89
C ASP A 267 15.25 3.45 12.78
N VAL A 268 16.10 2.55 12.27
CA VAL A 268 15.70 1.52 11.31
C VAL A 268 15.43 0.22 12.06
N ILE A 269 14.35 -0.45 11.70
CA ILE A 269 14.05 -1.83 12.07
C ILE A 269 13.56 -2.58 10.84
N VAL A 270 14.08 -3.79 10.63
CA VAL A 270 13.63 -4.68 9.56
C VAL A 270 12.99 -5.89 10.22
N SER A 271 11.68 -6.05 10.01
CA SER A 271 10.90 -7.16 10.57
C SER A 271 10.39 -8.07 9.45
N PRO A 272 10.33 -9.40 9.65
CA PRO A 272 9.72 -10.28 8.67
C PRO A 272 8.22 -9.96 8.52
N ALA A 273 7.72 -10.01 7.29
CA ALA A 273 6.27 -9.93 7.04
C ALA A 273 5.63 -11.33 7.16
N ILE A 274 4.30 -11.37 7.23
CA ILE A 274 3.54 -12.63 7.25
C ILE A 274 3.85 -13.44 6.00
N ASN A 275 4.18 -14.72 6.18
CA ASN A 275 4.46 -15.64 5.08
C ASN A 275 3.26 -15.74 4.12
N SER A 276 3.55 -15.77 2.82
CA SER A 276 2.52 -15.90 1.77
C SER A 276 1.70 -17.16 1.93
N GLU A 277 2.28 -18.26 2.41
CA GLU A 277 1.56 -19.52 2.64
C GLU A 277 0.45 -19.39 3.68
N VAL A 278 0.76 -18.78 4.83
CA VAL A 278 -0.22 -18.57 5.92
C VAL A 278 -1.35 -17.67 5.44
N TYR A 279 -1.00 -16.63 4.68
CA TYR A 279 -1.98 -15.74 4.08
C TYR A 279 -2.90 -16.48 3.09
N VAL A 280 -2.33 -17.29 2.19
CA VAL A 280 -3.10 -18.09 1.21
C VAL A 280 -4.01 -19.11 1.90
N MET A 281 -3.56 -19.76 2.96
CA MET A 281 -4.40 -20.67 3.75
C MET A 281 -5.60 -19.92 4.36
N GLY A 282 -5.38 -18.71 4.90
CA GLY A 282 -6.47 -17.86 5.39
C GLY A 282 -7.48 -17.48 4.30
N MET A 283 -7.00 -17.15 3.09
CA MET A 283 -7.86 -16.86 1.95
C MET A 283 -8.71 -18.07 1.53
N LEU A 284 -8.10 -19.24 1.42
CA LEU A 284 -8.79 -20.49 1.05
C LEU A 284 -9.84 -20.87 2.10
N PHE A 285 -9.55 -20.66 3.39
CA PHE A 285 -10.51 -20.88 4.47
C PHE A 285 -11.75 -19.97 4.32
N CYS A 286 -11.55 -18.66 4.10
CA CYS A 286 -12.64 -17.72 3.85
C CYS A 286 -13.47 -18.10 2.61
N LEU A 287 -12.80 -18.46 1.50
CA LEU A 287 -13.48 -18.92 0.28
C LEU A 287 -14.26 -20.22 0.51
N GLY A 288 -13.73 -21.13 1.33
CA GLY A 288 -14.40 -22.37 1.72
C GLY A 288 -15.71 -22.13 2.47
N ILE A 289 -15.74 -21.14 3.38
CA ILE A 289 -16.96 -20.72 4.08
C ILE A 289 -18.00 -20.22 3.07
N PHE A 290 -17.61 -19.34 2.15
CA PHE A 290 -18.53 -18.87 1.11
C PHE A 290 -19.03 -20.03 0.25
N LEU A 291 -18.16 -20.93 -0.21
CA LEU A 291 -18.53 -22.11 -0.99
C LEU A 291 -19.55 -23.00 -0.26
N SER A 292 -19.42 -23.15 1.06
CA SER A 292 -20.37 -23.91 1.87
C SER A 292 -21.80 -23.36 1.79
N PHE A 293 -21.95 -22.02 1.74
CA PHE A 293 -23.26 -21.39 1.56
C PHE A 293 -23.86 -21.64 0.17
N TYR A 294 -23.03 -21.64 -0.86
CA TYR A 294 -23.45 -22.03 -2.22
C TYR A 294 -23.89 -23.50 -2.28
N LEU A 295 -23.15 -24.41 -1.64
CA LEU A 295 -23.53 -25.82 -1.58
C LEU A 295 -24.82 -26.04 -0.79
N LEU A 296 -24.99 -25.34 0.34
CA LEU A 296 -26.20 -25.45 1.15
C LEU A 296 -27.44 -24.98 0.37
N THR A 297 -27.36 -23.83 -0.29
CA THR A 297 -28.46 -23.33 -1.13
C THR A 297 -28.77 -24.27 -2.28
N PHE A 298 -27.75 -24.85 -2.93
CA PHE A 298 -27.94 -25.89 -3.96
C PHE A 298 -28.60 -27.16 -3.42
N LEU A 299 -28.21 -27.63 -2.24
CA LEU A 299 -28.83 -28.79 -1.60
C LEU A 299 -30.30 -28.52 -1.25
N VAL A 300 -30.62 -27.35 -0.71
CA VAL A 300 -32.01 -26.95 -0.45
C VAL A 300 -32.80 -26.90 -1.77
N ALA A 301 -32.21 -26.38 -2.83
CA ALA A 301 -32.81 -26.40 -4.17
C ALA A 301 -33.13 -27.81 -4.66
N CYS A 302 -32.20 -28.75 -4.47
CA CYS A 302 -32.41 -30.14 -4.85
C CYS A 302 -33.52 -30.81 -4.04
N VAL A 303 -33.60 -30.53 -2.73
CA VAL A 303 -34.64 -31.05 -1.83
C VAL A 303 -36.01 -30.49 -2.19
N GLU A 304 -36.12 -29.18 -2.41
CA GLU A 304 -37.36 -28.54 -2.85
C GLU A 304 -37.83 -29.08 -4.19
N ASN A 305 -36.90 -29.27 -5.15
CA ASN A 305 -37.24 -29.83 -6.46
C ASN A 305 -37.70 -31.30 -6.36
N LYS A 306 -37.08 -32.11 -5.48
CA LYS A 306 -37.51 -33.49 -5.24
C LYS A 306 -38.88 -33.54 -4.56
N ARG A 307 -39.13 -32.68 -3.56
CA ARG A 307 -40.40 -32.58 -2.84
C ARG A 307 -41.53 -32.11 -3.76
N TYR A 308 -41.20 -31.23 -4.71
CA TYR A 308 -42.12 -30.80 -5.76
C TYR A 308 -42.57 -31.95 -6.66
N ASP A 309 -41.76 -32.98 -6.89
CA ASP A 309 -42.15 -34.16 -7.68
C ASP A 309 -42.97 -35.19 -6.91
N THR A 310 -42.90 -35.23 -5.58
CA THR A 310 -43.54 -36.32 -4.78
C THR A 310 -44.90 -35.97 -4.15
N ALA A 311 -45.37 -34.71 -4.15
CA ALA A 311 -46.65 -34.37 -3.51
C ALA A 311 -47.42 -33.20 -4.19
N PRO A 312 -48.76 -33.29 -4.35
CA PRO A 312 -49.61 -32.14 -4.67
C PRO A 312 -49.92 -31.38 -3.38
N VAL A 313 -49.20 -30.30 -3.09
CA VAL A 313 -49.43 -29.48 -1.89
C VAL A 313 -49.77 -28.04 -2.27
N SER A 314 -50.67 -27.45 -1.49
CA SER A 314 -51.25 -26.13 -1.71
C SER A 314 -50.22 -24.99 -1.58
N PRO A 315 -50.51 -23.81 -2.16
CA PRO A 315 -49.51 -22.74 -2.33
C PRO A 315 -49.05 -21.98 -1.07
N TYR A 316 -49.40 -22.38 0.16
CA TYR A 316 -49.28 -21.49 1.34
C TYR A 316 -48.36 -21.97 2.48
N GLU A 317 -47.64 -23.08 2.35
CA GLU A 317 -46.55 -23.43 3.29
C GLU A 317 -45.16 -23.12 2.71
N TYR A 318 -44.90 -21.83 2.43
CA TYR A 318 -43.56 -21.36 2.02
C TYR A 318 -42.88 -20.49 3.11
N GLY A 319 -43.18 -20.77 4.38
CA GLY A 319 -42.63 -20.04 5.54
C GLY A 319 -41.22 -20.47 5.99
N SER A 320 -40.72 -21.62 5.55
CA SER A 320 -39.49 -22.21 6.14
C SER A 320 -38.20 -21.49 5.73
N PHE A 321 -38.14 -20.87 4.54
CA PHE A 321 -36.95 -20.16 4.07
C PHE A 321 -36.78 -18.78 4.73
N GLY A 322 -37.88 -18.13 5.14
CA GLY A 322 -37.84 -16.85 5.85
C GLY A 322 -37.24 -16.96 7.25
N GLU A 323 -37.51 -18.05 7.96
CA GLU A 323 -36.84 -18.37 9.22
C GLU A 323 -35.36 -18.74 9.02
N PHE A 324 -35.03 -19.40 7.90
CA PHE A 324 -33.63 -19.70 7.55
C PHE A 324 -32.81 -18.43 7.25
N VAL A 325 -33.39 -17.44 6.56
CA VAL A 325 -32.77 -16.12 6.31
C VAL A 325 -32.65 -15.30 7.59
N LYS A 326 -33.62 -15.36 8.51
CA LYS A 326 -33.50 -14.72 9.84
C LYS A 326 -32.40 -15.35 10.69
N VAL A 327 -32.24 -16.68 10.66
CA VAL A 327 -31.11 -17.38 11.29
C VAL A 327 -29.79 -16.99 10.64
N PHE A 328 -29.76 -16.81 9.31
CA PHE A 328 -28.58 -16.39 8.55
C PHE A 328 -28.10 -14.98 8.87
N ILE A 329 -29.00 -13.98 8.92
CA ILE A 329 -28.66 -12.61 9.33
C ILE A 329 -28.08 -12.60 10.75
N ARG A 330 -28.60 -13.49 11.62
CA ARG A 330 -28.12 -13.66 13.00
C ARG A 330 -26.73 -14.31 13.06
N ILE A 331 -26.40 -15.21 12.14
CA ILE A 331 -25.08 -15.87 12.03
C ILE A 331 -24.05 -14.94 11.36
N ASP A 332 -24.40 -14.21 10.30
CA ASP A 332 -23.52 -13.21 9.67
C ASP A 332 -23.16 -12.07 10.65
N PHE A 333 -24.13 -11.63 11.49
CA PHE A 333 -23.86 -10.66 12.55
C PHE A 333 -22.94 -11.22 13.64
N CYS A 334 -23.07 -12.50 13.98
CA CYS A 334 -22.18 -13.19 14.93
C CYS A 334 -20.77 -13.42 14.36
N ILE A 335 -20.64 -13.83 13.09
CA ILE A 335 -19.34 -14.03 12.43
C ILE A 335 -18.64 -12.70 12.20
N GLY A 336 -19.38 -11.64 11.81
CA GLY A 336 -18.86 -10.27 11.73
C GLY A 336 -18.32 -9.77 13.07
N CYS A 337 -19.05 -9.99 14.17
CA CYS A 337 -18.57 -9.66 15.52
C CYS A 337 -17.34 -10.49 15.94
N VAL A 338 -17.31 -11.80 15.65
CA VAL A 338 -16.16 -12.65 15.98
C VAL A 338 -14.92 -12.28 15.17
N LEU A 339 -15.07 -11.90 13.89
CA LEU A 339 -13.96 -11.50 13.03
C LEU A 339 -13.38 -10.12 13.41
N ILE A 340 -14.23 -9.21 13.89
CA ILE A 340 -13.79 -7.92 14.48
C ILE A 340 -13.05 -8.17 15.80
N CYS A 341 -13.54 -9.07 16.65
CA CYS A 341 -12.87 -9.42 17.90
C CYS A 341 -11.53 -10.15 17.70
N LEU A 342 -11.38 -10.97 16.65
CA LEU A 342 -10.13 -11.69 16.38
C LEU A 342 -9.00 -10.78 15.85
N HIS A 343 -9.32 -9.56 15.41
CA HIS A 343 -8.30 -8.59 14.94
C HIS A 343 -7.58 -7.90 16.12
N ASP A 344 -8.17 -7.83 17.31
CA ASP A 344 -7.64 -7.03 18.43
C ASP A 344 -6.69 -7.80 19.39
N ASP A 345 -6.44 -9.09 19.19
CA ASP A 345 -5.65 -9.90 20.15
C ASP A 345 -4.11 -9.81 19.99
N LEU A 346 -3.60 -8.87 19.18
CA LEU A 346 -2.16 -8.62 19.02
C LEU A 346 -1.80 -7.13 19.20
N ASN A 347 -2.08 -6.55 20.39
CA ASN A 347 -1.13 -5.72 21.18
C ASN A 347 -1.72 -5.13 22.49
N LEU A 348 -1.14 -5.59 23.61
CA LEU A 348 -1.09 -5.17 25.03
C LEU A 348 -1.72 -3.84 25.59
N LYS A 349 -2.57 -4.03 26.62
CA LYS A 349 -2.74 -3.33 27.94
C LYS A 349 -3.55 -1.99 28.07
N PRO A 350 -4.14 -1.73 29.27
CA PRO A 350 -5.54 -1.32 29.42
C PRO A 350 -5.71 0.17 29.79
N ALA A 351 -6.63 0.85 29.11
CA ALA A 351 -7.29 2.05 29.64
C ALA A 351 -8.57 2.33 28.86
N ASP A 352 -9.62 2.70 29.59
CA ASP A 352 -10.90 3.27 29.16
C ASP A 352 -11.98 2.36 28.56
N GLN A 353 -12.60 1.60 29.46
CA GLN A 353 -14.01 1.76 29.86
C GLN A 353 -15.00 2.33 28.81
N ARG A 354 -15.21 1.65 27.68
CA ARG A 354 -16.40 1.87 26.83
C ARG A 354 -16.76 0.66 25.96
N CYS A 355 -16.90 -0.51 26.59
CA CYS A 355 -17.51 -1.70 25.96
C CYS A 355 -18.57 -2.33 26.88
N ILE A 356 -19.55 -1.52 27.29
CA ILE A 356 -20.81 -2.00 27.87
C ILE A 356 -21.94 -1.16 27.30
N PHE A 357 -22.28 -1.37 26.02
CA PHE A 357 -23.60 -1.00 25.50
C PHE A 357 -23.89 -1.71 24.18
N CYS A 358 -24.06 -3.04 24.21
CA CYS A 358 -24.64 -3.78 23.08
C CYS A 358 -25.58 -4.91 23.54
N VAL A 359 -26.20 -4.75 24.72
CA VAL A 359 -27.31 -5.59 25.18
C VAL A 359 -28.41 -4.68 25.72
N LEU A 360 -29.12 -4.00 24.81
CA LEU A 360 -30.50 -3.61 25.09
C LEU A 360 -31.23 -3.37 23.79
N GLU A 361 -32.42 -3.98 23.67
CA GLU A 361 -33.40 -3.75 22.62
C GLU A 361 -33.50 -2.26 22.28
N ARG A 362 -33.40 -1.95 20.99
CA ARG A 362 -33.98 -0.72 20.46
C ARG A 362 -34.91 -1.10 19.33
N SER A 363 -36.19 -1.05 19.65
CA SER A 363 -37.32 -1.03 18.73
C SER A 363 -36.99 -0.20 17.48
N LEU A 364 -37.16 -0.82 16.32
CA LEU A 364 -37.01 -0.19 15.01
C LEU A 364 -38.30 0.59 14.68
N GLU A 365 -38.57 1.67 15.41
CA GLU A 365 -39.54 2.68 15.02
C GLU A 365 -38.89 4.06 15.12
N SER A 366 -39.06 4.86 14.06
CA SER A 366 -38.58 6.24 13.85
C SER A 366 -37.13 6.43 13.38
N VAL A 367 -36.93 6.43 12.07
CA VAL A 367 -35.99 7.36 11.42
C VAL A 367 -36.75 8.09 10.32
N GLY A 368 -36.92 9.39 10.55
CA GLY A 368 -37.56 10.32 9.64
C GLY A 368 -36.80 10.42 8.32
N ARG A 369 -37.59 10.42 7.25
CA ARG A 369 -37.20 10.60 5.86
C ARG A 369 -36.72 12.05 5.65
N SER A 370 -35.42 12.28 5.58
CA SER A 370 -34.88 13.54 5.05
C SER A 370 -34.79 13.47 3.53
N ARG A 371 -35.44 14.42 2.87
CA ARG A 371 -35.37 14.68 1.43
C ARG A 371 -33.97 15.17 1.05
N HIS A 372 -33.38 14.56 0.02
CA HIS A 372 -32.60 15.29 -0.98
C HIS A 372 -32.67 14.54 -2.34
N GLU A 373 -33.36 15.21 -3.27
CA GLU A 373 -33.26 15.18 -4.74
C GLU A 373 -31.80 15.03 -5.24
N SER A 374 -31.43 14.46 -6.39
CA SER A 374 -32.10 13.89 -7.58
C SER A 374 -31.01 13.26 -8.45
N LEU A 375 -31.34 12.24 -9.26
CA LEU A 375 -30.96 12.05 -10.68
C LEU A 375 -31.17 10.59 -11.13
N SER A 376 -32.44 10.25 -11.38
CA SER A 376 -32.82 9.45 -12.55
C SER A 376 -34.29 9.74 -12.83
N SER A 377 -34.55 10.61 -13.80
CA SER A 377 -35.86 10.82 -14.37
C SER A 377 -36.29 9.55 -15.09
N VAL A 378 -37.04 8.70 -14.39
CA VAL A 378 -37.92 7.73 -15.02
C VAL A 378 -39.31 8.17 -14.62
N GLU A 379 -40.05 8.62 -15.62
CA GLU A 379 -41.37 9.24 -15.59
C GLU A 379 -42.28 8.68 -14.50
N GLU A 380 -42.82 9.57 -13.66
CA GLU A 380 -43.90 9.31 -12.70
C GLU A 380 -45.26 9.11 -13.41
N ASP A 381 -45.29 8.37 -14.52
CA ASP A 381 -46.52 8.03 -15.26
C ASP A 381 -46.93 6.58 -14.99
N ASP A 382 -47.24 6.26 -13.73
CA ASP A 382 -47.92 5.01 -13.33
C ASP A 382 -48.83 5.28 -12.11
N TYR A 383 -49.40 6.51 -11.99
CA TYR A 383 -50.56 6.73 -11.13
C TYR A 383 -51.80 6.25 -11.88
N ASP A 384 -52.40 5.15 -11.42
CA ASP A 384 -53.69 4.64 -11.92
C ASP A 384 -54.70 5.80 -11.94
N THR A 385 -55.11 6.26 -13.12
CA THR A 385 -56.10 7.32 -13.25
C THR A 385 -57.50 6.74 -13.03
N LEU A 386 -58.44 7.54 -12.52
CA LEU A 386 -59.84 7.09 -12.34
C LEU A 386 -60.49 6.64 -13.67
N ALA A 387 -59.94 7.03 -14.82
CA ALA A 387 -60.42 6.64 -16.14
C ALA A 387 -60.08 5.17 -16.50
N ASP A 388 -58.99 4.61 -15.95
CA ASP A 388 -58.56 3.24 -16.21
C ASP A 388 -59.48 2.19 -15.53
N ILE A 389 -60.36 2.62 -14.62
CA ILE A 389 -61.36 1.77 -13.94
C ILE A 389 -62.52 1.40 -14.87
N ASP A 390 -62.87 2.27 -15.83
CA ASP A 390 -64.03 2.06 -16.70
C ASP A 390 -63.70 1.23 -17.94
N SER A 391 -62.43 1.16 -18.38
CA SER A 391 -61.99 0.28 -19.48
C SER A 391 -61.83 -1.19 -19.08
N ASP A 392 -61.51 -1.48 -17.82
CA ASP A 392 -61.21 -2.84 -17.32
C ASP A 392 -62.43 -3.59 -16.77
N LYS A 393 -63.63 -3.00 -16.85
CA LYS A 393 -64.86 -3.51 -16.22
C LYS A 393 -65.56 -4.66 -16.96
N ASN A 394 -64.93 -5.25 -17.97
CA ASN A 394 -65.47 -6.42 -18.68
C ASN A 394 -64.75 -7.70 -18.27
N ILE A 395 -64.89 -8.10 -17.00
CA ILE A 395 -64.54 -9.45 -16.54
C ILE A 395 -65.64 -10.41 -17.07
N VAL A 396 -65.50 -10.85 -18.32
CA VAL A 396 -66.31 -11.97 -18.82
C VAL A 396 -65.87 -13.21 -18.05
N ARG A 397 -66.78 -13.73 -17.22
CA ARG A 397 -66.60 -14.88 -16.32
C ARG A 397 -66.30 -16.16 -17.12
N THR A 398 -65.05 -16.35 -17.53
CA THR A 398 -64.60 -17.49 -18.35
C THR A 398 -63.95 -18.61 -17.54
N LYS A 399 -63.58 -18.38 -16.27
CA LYS A 399 -62.99 -19.39 -15.37
C LYS A 399 -63.87 -19.65 -14.13
N LYS A 400 -64.01 -20.93 -13.75
CA LYS A 400 -64.84 -21.40 -12.61
C LYS A 400 -64.16 -21.22 -11.24
N PHE A 401 -62.84 -20.97 -11.23
CA PHE A 401 -62.03 -20.71 -10.04
C PHE A 401 -61.21 -19.43 -10.26
N LEU A 402 -61.18 -18.56 -9.25
CA LEU A 402 -60.56 -17.24 -9.27
C LEU A 402 -59.33 -17.26 -8.36
N CYS A 403 -58.14 -16.99 -8.90
CA CYS A 403 -56.91 -16.87 -8.11
C CYS A 403 -56.62 -15.39 -7.80
N VAL A 404 -55.99 -15.10 -6.65
CA VAL A 404 -55.61 -13.71 -6.25
C VAL A 404 -54.71 -13.04 -7.31
N SER A 405 -53.93 -13.84 -8.05
CA SER A 405 -53.14 -13.41 -9.21
C SER A 405 -53.99 -12.94 -10.40
N ASP A 406 -55.23 -13.42 -10.56
CA ASP A 406 -56.16 -12.98 -11.61
C ASP A 406 -56.87 -11.66 -11.22
N LEU A 407 -56.79 -11.25 -9.95
CA LEU A 407 -57.23 -9.93 -9.46
C LEU A 407 -56.11 -8.90 -9.46
N ALA A 408 -54.87 -9.31 -9.79
CA ALA A 408 -53.77 -8.37 -9.90
C ALA A 408 -54.04 -7.43 -11.08
N ARG A 409 -54.12 -6.13 -10.80
CA ARG A 409 -54.49 -5.07 -11.75
C ARG A 409 -53.53 -4.94 -12.95
N LYS A 410 -52.36 -5.58 -12.89
CA LYS A 410 -51.29 -5.47 -13.88
C LYS A 410 -50.87 -6.86 -14.37
N ASP A 411 -50.95 -7.08 -15.68
CA ASP A 411 -50.60 -8.35 -16.31
C ASP A 411 -49.13 -8.76 -16.04
N ASN A 412 -48.92 -9.97 -15.54
CA ASN A 412 -47.58 -10.54 -15.25
C ASN A 412 -46.64 -10.50 -16.47
N ARG A 413 -47.16 -10.59 -17.70
CA ARG A 413 -46.38 -10.51 -18.94
C ARG A 413 -45.77 -9.13 -19.16
N ILE A 414 -46.48 -8.08 -18.77
CA ILE A 414 -46.00 -6.69 -18.89
C ILE A 414 -44.96 -6.42 -17.81
N LEU A 415 -45.19 -6.88 -16.58
CA LEU A 415 -44.25 -6.73 -15.47
C LEU A 415 -42.92 -7.46 -15.73
N SER A 416 -42.96 -8.68 -16.28
CA SER A 416 -41.75 -9.45 -16.61
C SER A 416 -40.90 -8.78 -17.70
N LYS A 417 -41.53 -8.15 -18.72
CA LYS A 417 -40.83 -7.37 -19.74
C LYS A 417 -40.17 -6.13 -19.15
N LYS A 418 -40.87 -5.39 -18.28
CA LYS A 418 -40.29 -4.22 -17.57
C LYS A 418 -39.09 -4.63 -16.69
N TYR A 419 -39.19 -5.75 -15.97
CA TYR A 419 -38.09 -6.28 -15.15
C TYR A 419 -36.86 -6.68 -15.97
N GLN A 420 -37.04 -7.36 -17.11
CA GLN A 420 -35.94 -7.72 -18.01
C GLN A 420 -35.18 -6.48 -18.52
N ILE A 421 -35.90 -5.43 -18.94
CA ILE A 421 -35.29 -4.17 -19.37
C ILE A 421 -34.52 -3.52 -18.22
N TYR A 422 -35.12 -3.47 -17.03
CA TYR A 422 -34.50 -2.90 -15.83
C TYR A 422 -33.21 -3.64 -15.44
N PHE A 423 -33.20 -4.97 -15.49
CA PHE A 423 -32.01 -5.79 -15.18
C PHE A 423 -30.85 -5.48 -16.13
N TRP A 424 -31.11 -5.47 -17.44
CA TRP A 424 -30.09 -5.14 -18.44
C TRP A 424 -29.60 -3.70 -18.33
N ASN A 425 -30.48 -2.76 -18.02
CA ASN A 425 -30.09 -1.37 -17.78
C ASN A 425 -29.16 -1.24 -16.57
N ILE A 426 -29.50 -1.86 -15.43
CA ILE A 426 -28.63 -1.86 -14.24
C ILE A 426 -27.30 -2.54 -14.52
N ALA A 427 -27.31 -3.70 -15.19
CA ALA A 427 -26.07 -4.41 -15.51
C ALA A 427 -25.15 -3.56 -16.40
N THR A 428 -25.72 -2.89 -17.40
CA THR A 428 -24.99 -1.98 -18.29
C THR A 428 -24.39 -0.81 -17.50
N ILE A 429 -25.18 -0.16 -16.64
CA ILE A 429 -24.73 0.92 -15.76
C ILE A 429 -23.60 0.43 -14.83
N GLY A 430 -23.75 -0.76 -14.24
CA GLY A 430 -22.74 -1.37 -13.37
C GLY A 430 -21.41 -1.62 -14.10
N VAL A 431 -21.44 -2.13 -15.34
CA VAL A 431 -20.25 -2.31 -16.17
C VAL A 431 -19.58 -0.97 -16.48
N PHE A 432 -20.36 0.06 -16.83
CA PHE A 432 -19.84 1.40 -17.08
C PHE A 432 -19.19 2.04 -15.86
N TYR A 433 -19.62 1.73 -14.64
CA TYR A 433 -18.97 2.18 -13.41
C TYR A 433 -17.76 1.32 -13.03
N ALA A 434 -17.81 0.01 -13.25
CA ALA A 434 -16.72 -0.90 -12.88
C ALA A 434 -15.49 -0.76 -13.79
N LEU A 435 -15.70 -0.58 -15.11
CA LEU A 435 -14.61 -0.50 -16.09
C LEU A 435 -13.60 0.63 -15.78
N PRO A 436 -14.01 1.89 -15.55
CA PRO A 436 -13.08 2.97 -15.20
C PRO A 436 -12.35 2.73 -13.88
N VAL A 437 -13.02 2.13 -12.89
CA VAL A 437 -12.42 1.84 -11.58
C VAL A 437 -11.31 0.80 -11.71
N ILE A 438 -11.56 -0.30 -12.44
CA ILE A 438 -10.54 -1.33 -12.69
C ILE A 438 -9.36 -0.75 -13.47
N GLN A 439 -9.65 0.04 -14.51
CA GLN A 439 -8.62 0.71 -15.31
C GLN A 439 -7.75 1.63 -14.44
N LEU A 440 -8.37 2.41 -13.55
CA LEU A 440 -7.68 3.31 -12.64
C LEU A 440 -6.73 2.55 -11.71
N VAL A 441 -7.19 1.45 -11.11
CA VAL A 441 -6.37 0.60 -10.22
C VAL A 441 -5.16 0.03 -10.96
N ILE A 442 -5.34 -0.53 -12.16
CA ILE A 442 -4.24 -1.08 -12.96
C ILE A 442 -3.24 0.02 -13.35
N THR A 443 -3.75 1.18 -13.76
CA THR A 443 -2.90 2.31 -14.16
C THR A 443 -2.03 2.78 -13.01
N TYR A 444 -2.60 2.98 -11.81
CA TYR A 444 -1.83 3.41 -10.64
C TYR A 444 -0.86 2.35 -10.14
N GLN A 445 -1.25 1.07 -10.16
CA GLN A 445 -0.34 -0.03 -9.81
C GLN A 445 0.88 -0.05 -10.73
N THR A 446 0.67 0.19 -12.03
CA THR A 446 1.76 0.28 -13.01
C THR A 446 2.66 1.49 -12.76
N VAL A 447 2.07 2.66 -12.50
CA VAL A 447 2.84 3.88 -12.20
C VAL A 447 3.70 3.69 -10.94
N VAL A 448 3.16 3.14 -9.85
CA VAL A 448 3.92 2.89 -8.63
C VAL A 448 5.05 1.89 -8.88
N ASN A 449 4.79 0.80 -9.61
CA ASN A 449 5.79 -0.23 -9.86
C ASN A 449 6.93 0.25 -10.78
N VAL A 450 6.62 1.10 -11.77
CA VAL A 450 7.62 1.65 -12.70
C VAL A 450 8.41 2.79 -12.08
N THR A 451 7.74 3.69 -11.35
CA THR A 451 8.40 4.86 -10.75
C THR A 451 9.12 4.54 -9.44
N GLY A 452 8.70 3.49 -8.72
CA GLY A 452 9.14 3.21 -7.36
C GLY A 452 8.66 4.23 -6.33
N ASN A 453 7.82 5.19 -6.72
CA ASN A 453 7.36 6.26 -5.85
C ASN A 453 6.23 5.79 -4.93
N GLN A 454 6.54 5.57 -3.65
CA GLN A 454 5.58 5.18 -2.62
C GLN A 454 4.98 6.35 -1.84
N ASP A 455 5.27 7.61 -2.24
CA ASP A 455 4.62 8.80 -1.68
C ASP A 455 3.22 9.05 -2.26
N ILE A 456 2.82 8.28 -3.26
CA ILE A 456 1.48 8.40 -3.83
C ILE A 456 0.48 7.88 -2.78
N CYS A 457 -0.21 8.81 -2.10
CA CYS A 457 -1.11 8.59 -0.94
C CYS A 457 -2.39 7.77 -1.21
N TYR A 458 -2.32 6.67 -1.96
CA TYR A 458 -3.44 5.74 -2.14
C TYR A 458 -3.34 4.52 -1.22
N TYR A 459 -2.14 4.13 -0.82
CA TYR A 459 -1.90 2.89 -0.08
C TYR A 459 -1.18 3.14 1.24
N ASN A 460 -1.64 2.45 2.28
CA ASN A 460 -0.88 2.32 3.52
C ASN A 460 0.08 1.13 3.38
N PHE A 461 1.29 1.37 2.86
CA PHE A 461 2.30 0.33 2.62
C PHE A 461 2.75 -0.43 3.88
N LEU A 462 2.49 0.11 5.07
CA LEU A 462 2.74 -0.58 6.34
C LEU A 462 1.78 -1.77 6.55
N CYS A 463 0.52 -1.62 6.14
CA CYS A 463 -0.52 -2.65 6.32
C CYS A 463 -0.89 -3.35 5.00
N ALA A 464 -0.32 -2.92 3.87
CA ALA A 464 -0.61 -3.47 2.56
C ALA A 464 0.13 -4.80 2.38
N HIS A 465 -0.62 -5.86 2.09
CA HIS A 465 -0.06 -7.17 1.76
C HIS A 465 -0.11 -7.37 0.25
N PRO A 466 1.05 -7.39 -0.43
CA PRO A 466 1.09 -7.60 -1.87
C PRO A 466 0.85 -9.09 -2.18
N LEU A 467 0.00 -9.35 -3.17
CA LEU A 467 -0.18 -10.69 -3.72
C LEU A 467 -0.15 -10.61 -5.25
N GLY A 468 0.86 -11.26 -5.85
CA GLY A 468 1.11 -11.15 -7.29
C GLY A 468 1.48 -9.72 -7.70
N ALA A 469 0.67 -9.12 -8.58
CA ALA A 469 0.87 -7.78 -9.12
C ALA A 469 0.13 -6.67 -8.34
N LEU A 470 -0.70 -7.02 -7.35
CA LEU A 470 -1.52 -6.08 -6.61
C LEU A 470 -0.87 -5.75 -5.27
N SER A 471 -0.66 -4.46 -4.98
CA SER A 471 0.00 -4.01 -3.75
C SER A 471 -0.85 -4.19 -2.49
N SER A 472 -2.17 -4.06 -2.59
CA SER A 472 -3.11 -4.09 -1.46
C SER A 472 -4.22 -5.13 -1.67
N PHE A 473 -3.84 -6.40 -1.81
CA PHE A 473 -4.79 -7.48 -2.08
C PHE A 473 -5.77 -7.71 -0.92
N ASN A 474 -5.33 -7.43 0.31
CA ASN A 474 -6.14 -7.51 1.52
C ASN A 474 -7.45 -6.72 1.44
N ASN A 475 -7.43 -5.51 0.87
CA ASN A 475 -8.63 -4.70 0.71
C ASN A 475 -9.62 -5.30 -0.31
N ILE A 476 -9.13 -6.01 -1.32
CA ILE A 476 -9.98 -6.68 -2.31
C ILE A 476 -10.63 -7.90 -1.66
N LEU A 477 -9.84 -8.71 -0.94
CA LEU A 477 -10.33 -9.91 -0.27
C LEU A 477 -11.43 -9.60 0.75
N SER A 478 -11.26 -8.56 1.58
CA SER A 478 -12.25 -8.17 2.60
C SER A 478 -13.59 -7.73 2.00
N ASN A 479 -13.58 -7.18 0.78
CA ASN A 479 -14.79 -6.73 0.09
C ASN A 479 -15.37 -7.76 -0.89
N LEU A 480 -14.61 -8.80 -1.25
CA LEU A 480 -15.06 -9.85 -2.16
C LEU A 480 -16.33 -10.56 -1.66
N GLY A 481 -16.51 -10.63 -0.34
CA GLY A 481 -17.70 -11.21 0.30
C GLY A 481 -19.00 -10.53 -0.13
N TYR A 482 -19.02 -9.21 -0.33
CA TYR A 482 -20.23 -8.50 -0.79
C TYR A 482 -20.65 -8.94 -2.19
N VAL A 483 -19.68 -9.15 -3.08
CA VAL A 483 -19.93 -9.62 -4.44
C VAL A 483 -20.42 -11.07 -4.42
N LEU A 484 -19.78 -11.93 -3.64
CA LEU A 484 -20.16 -13.34 -3.51
C LEU A 484 -21.55 -13.50 -2.86
N LEU A 485 -21.88 -12.77 -1.81
CA LEU A 485 -23.20 -12.82 -1.19
C LEU A 485 -24.27 -12.19 -2.09
N GLY A 486 -23.94 -11.13 -2.82
CA GLY A 486 -24.83 -10.52 -3.82
C GLY A 486 -25.18 -11.49 -4.95
N LEU A 487 -24.20 -12.22 -5.48
CA LEU A 487 -24.43 -13.27 -6.49
C LEU A 487 -25.26 -14.43 -5.92
N LEU A 488 -25.00 -14.84 -4.68
CA LEU A 488 -25.80 -15.86 -4.01
C LEU A 488 -27.27 -15.43 -3.88
N PHE A 489 -27.52 -14.18 -3.51
CA PHE A 489 -28.87 -13.63 -3.43
C PHE A 489 -29.59 -13.64 -4.78
N LEU A 490 -28.90 -13.27 -5.87
CA LEU A 490 -29.44 -13.34 -7.22
C LEU A 490 -29.79 -14.78 -7.63
N LEU A 491 -28.94 -15.76 -7.28
CA LEU A 491 -29.21 -17.17 -7.53
C LEU A 491 -30.46 -17.66 -6.78
N ILE A 492 -30.63 -17.27 -5.51
CA ILE A 492 -31.81 -17.62 -4.72
C ILE A 492 -33.09 -17.05 -5.35
N ILE A 493 -33.07 -15.79 -5.79
CA ILE A 493 -34.21 -15.17 -6.49
C ILE A 493 -34.51 -15.92 -7.79
N LEU A 494 -33.48 -16.22 -8.59
CA LEU A 494 -33.64 -16.94 -9.85
C LEU A 494 -34.25 -18.33 -9.64
N GLN A 495 -33.78 -19.06 -8.63
CA GLN A 495 -34.32 -20.36 -8.27
C GLN A 495 -35.80 -20.27 -7.89
N ARG A 496 -36.17 -19.27 -7.07
CA ARG A 496 -37.56 -19.03 -6.67
C ARG A 496 -38.45 -18.70 -7.87
N ASP A 497 -37.96 -17.86 -8.80
CA ASP A 497 -38.70 -17.54 -10.02
C ASP A 497 -38.93 -18.77 -10.91
N ILE A 498 -37.92 -19.63 -11.06
CA ILE A 498 -38.04 -20.90 -11.82
C ILE A 498 -39.07 -21.83 -11.16
N LEU A 499 -39.02 -22.01 -9.84
CA LEU A 499 -39.98 -22.85 -9.11
C LEU A 499 -41.41 -22.30 -9.22
N HIS A 500 -41.57 -20.99 -9.10
CA HIS A 500 -42.87 -20.32 -9.25
C HIS A 500 -43.44 -20.49 -10.66
N LYS A 501 -42.62 -20.33 -11.71
CA LYS A 501 -43.02 -20.58 -13.11
C LYS A 501 -43.47 -22.03 -13.33
N ARG A 502 -42.74 -23.01 -12.81
CA ARG A 502 -43.15 -24.43 -12.87
C ARG A 502 -44.48 -24.68 -12.15
N ALA A 503 -44.69 -24.05 -10.98
CA ALA A 503 -45.95 -24.14 -10.25
C ALA A 503 -47.14 -23.55 -11.02
N LEU A 504 -46.95 -22.43 -11.71
CA LEU A 504 -47.94 -21.84 -12.60
C LEU A 504 -48.28 -22.79 -13.77
N GLU A 505 -47.29 -23.37 -14.44
CA GLU A 505 -47.50 -24.31 -15.57
C GLU A 505 -48.27 -25.58 -15.14
N ARG A 506 -47.99 -26.12 -13.95
CA ARG A 506 -48.78 -27.24 -13.39
C ARG A 506 -50.22 -26.84 -13.09
N ASN A 507 -50.45 -25.67 -12.52
CA ASN A 507 -51.81 -25.22 -12.21
C ASN A 507 -52.63 -24.96 -13.49
N GLU A 508 -52.03 -24.39 -14.53
CA GLU A 508 -52.67 -24.22 -15.84
C GLU A 508 -53.02 -25.56 -16.50
N SER A 509 -52.10 -26.53 -16.48
CA SER A 509 -52.35 -27.87 -17.02
C SER A 509 -53.41 -28.64 -16.22
N THR A 510 -53.41 -28.54 -14.89
CA THR A 510 -54.44 -29.15 -14.03
C THR A 510 -55.82 -28.49 -14.25
N ALA A 511 -55.86 -27.17 -14.45
CA ALA A 511 -57.09 -26.46 -14.79
C ALA A 511 -57.64 -26.86 -16.18
N MET A 512 -56.77 -27.10 -17.17
CA MET A 512 -57.17 -27.60 -18.49
C MET A 512 -57.69 -29.04 -18.46
N VAL A 513 -57.10 -29.92 -17.65
CA VAL A 513 -57.56 -31.32 -17.48
C VAL A 513 -58.95 -31.35 -16.83
N ARG A 514 -59.18 -30.57 -15.77
CA ARG A 514 -60.48 -30.46 -15.09
C ARG A 514 -61.58 -29.84 -15.98
N SER A 515 -61.19 -28.97 -16.92
CA SER A 515 -62.10 -28.43 -17.96
C SER A 515 -62.46 -29.46 -19.04
N ARG A 516 -61.61 -30.47 -19.30
CA ARG A 516 -61.93 -31.58 -20.20
C ARG A 516 -62.86 -32.61 -19.55
N GLU A 517 -62.67 -32.92 -18.26
CA GLU A 517 -63.57 -33.84 -17.53
C GLU A 517 -64.99 -33.29 -17.36
N HIS A 518 -65.16 -31.97 -17.17
CA HIS A 518 -66.48 -31.34 -17.11
C HIS A 518 -67.16 -31.10 -18.47
N ARG A 519 -66.57 -31.56 -19.57
CA ARG A 519 -67.16 -31.46 -20.92
C ARG A 519 -67.97 -32.69 -21.33
N ILE A 520 -68.18 -33.63 -20.42
CA ILE A 520 -69.11 -34.76 -20.56
C ILE A 520 -70.28 -34.48 -19.61
N CYS A 521 -71.50 -34.50 -20.16
CA CYS A 521 -72.78 -34.20 -19.52
C CYS A 521 -73.17 -32.71 -19.41
N LEU A 522 -73.67 -32.17 -20.52
CA LEU A 522 -74.89 -31.36 -20.52
C LEU A 522 -75.71 -31.75 -21.76
N THR A 523 -76.44 -32.87 -21.63
CA THR A 523 -77.63 -33.18 -22.43
C THR A 523 -78.75 -33.46 -21.43
N HIS A 524 -79.48 -32.42 -21.03
CA HIS A 524 -80.94 -32.32 -21.16
C HIS A 524 -81.43 -30.96 -20.69
#